data_AF-A0A941N2T2-F1
#
_entry.id   AF-A0A941N2T2-F1
#
_cell.length_a   1.000
_cell.length_b   1.000
_cell.length_c   1.000
_cell.angle_alpha   90.00
_cell.angle_beta   90.00
_cell.angle_gamma   90.00
#
_symmetry.space_group_name_H-M   'P 1'
#
loop_
_entity.id
_entity.type
_entity.pdbx_description
1 polymer ?
#
loop_
_entity_poly.entity_id
_entity_poly.type
_entity_poly.pdbx_seq_one_letter_code
_entity_poly.pdbx_strand_id
1 'polypeptide(L)' 'MSSELCQLLTRRAHVIAELAAITPTSNGGKPSYSIDGQQVDHVGYRQSLYAELRELNHQISLFQQPHECQDQGTT' A
#
# COMPACT_ATOMS: atom_id res chain seq x y z
N MET A 1 17.89 10.75 -2.76
CA MET A 1 16.73 9.91 -2.41
C MET A 1 17.27 8.53 -2.08
N SER A 2 17.02 8.01 -0.87
CA SER A 2 17.45 6.65 -0.51
C SER A 2 16.80 5.61 -1.44
N SER A 3 17.49 4.49 -1.71
CA SER A 3 16.94 3.37 -2.50
C SER A 3 15.59 2.91 -1.94
N GLU A 4 15.45 2.94 -0.62
CA GLU A 4 14.26 2.51 0.12
C GLU A 4 13.06 3.43 -0.14
N LEU A 5 13.25 4.75 -0.03
CA LEU A 5 12.15 5.70 -0.30
C LEU A 5 11.70 5.61 -1.77
N CYS A 6 12.62 5.40 -2.70
CA CYS A 6 12.28 5.18 -4.11
C CYS A 6 11.41 3.92 -4.29
N GLN A 7 11.80 2.79 -3.68
CA GLN A 7 11.04 1.54 -3.72
C GLN A 7 9.64 1.69 -3.13
N LEU A 8 9.50 2.38 -1.99
CA LEU A 8 8.20 2.64 -1.37
C LEU A 8 7.28 3.49 -2.25
N LEU A 9 7.83 4.54 -2.87
CA LEU A 9 7.09 5.40 -3.80
C LEU A 9 6.65 4.63 -5.05
N THR A 10 7.53 3.79 -5.60
CA THR A 10 7.21 2.91 -6.73
C THR A 10 6.08 1.95 -6.38
N ARG A 11 6.17 1.24 -5.24
CA ARG A 11 5.11 0.31 -4.82
C ARG A 11 3.79 1.04 -4.59
N ARG A 12 3.82 2.21 -3.97
CA ARG A 12 2.63 3.07 -3.79
C ARG A 12 1.97 3.41 -5.12
N ALA A 13 2.75 3.78 -6.14
CA ALA A 13 2.22 4.06 -7.47
C ALA A 13 1.56 2.82 -8.11
N HIS A 14 2.16 1.64 -7.95
CA HIS A 14 1.57 0.38 -8.43
C HIS A 14 0.24 0.07 -7.73
N VAL A 15 0.17 0.16 -6.40
CA VAL A 15 -1.08 -0.09 -5.65
C VAL A 15 -2.20 0.88 -6.06
N ILE A 16 -1.87 2.16 -6.27
CA ILE A 16 -2.84 3.15 -6.77
C ILE A 16 -3.32 2.79 -8.17
N ALA A 17 -2.43 2.36 -9.07
CA ALA A 17 -2.80 1.93 -10.41
C ALA A 17 -3.68 0.67 -10.39
N GLU A 18 -3.37 -0.30 -9.54
CA GLU A 18 -4.19 -1.50 -9.35
C GLU A 18 -5.60 -1.15 -8.84
N LEU A 19 -5.70 -0.28 -7.83
CA LEU A 19 -6.99 0.21 -7.31
C LEU A 19 -7.79 0.96 -8.39
N ALA A 20 -7.13 1.80 -9.19
CA ALA A 20 -7.77 2.54 -10.28
C ALA A 20 -8.24 1.63 -11.42
N ALA A 21 -7.59 0.48 -11.62
CA ALA A 21 -7.98 -0.52 -12.60
C ALA A 21 -9.14 -1.42 -12.13
N ILE A 22 -9.58 -1.31 -10.87
CA ILE A 22 -10.73 -2.07 -10.38
C ILE A 22 -12.01 -1.58 -11.06
N THR A 23 -12.66 -2.48 -11.78
CA THR A 23 -13.97 -2.29 -12.39
C THR A 23 -14.96 -3.33 -11.84
N PRO A 24 -16.28 -3.14 -11.98
CA PRO A 24 -17.27 -4.12 -11.50
C PRO A 24 -17.08 -5.55 -12.03
N THR A 25 -16.33 -5.71 -13.13
CA THR A 25 -16.05 -7.00 -13.76
C THR A 25 -14.63 -7.52 -13.53
N SER A 26 -13.74 -6.74 -12.90
CA SER A 26 -12.38 -7.17 -12.58
C SER A 26 -12.30 -7.86 -11.21
N ASN A 27 -11.17 -8.52 -10.96
CA ASN A 27 -10.81 -8.93 -9.61
C ASN A 27 -10.78 -7.70 -8.70
N GLY A 28 -11.33 -7.81 -7.49
CA GLY A 28 -11.45 -6.68 -6.58
C GLY A 28 -12.72 -5.84 -6.76
N GLY A 29 -13.42 -5.92 -7.90
CA GLY A 29 -14.67 -5.18 -8.11
C GLY A 29 -15.93 -6.05 -8.05
N LYS A 30 -15.78 -7.36 -8.27
CA LYS A 30 -16.85 -8.34 -8.07
C LYS A 30 -17.15 -8.57 -6.58
N PRO A 31 -18.36 -9.03 -6.24
CA PRO A 31 -18.63 -9.56 -4.90
C PRO A 31 -17.84 -10.85 -4.67
N SER A 32 -17.45 -11.11 -3.42
CA SER A 32 -16.86 -12.39 -3.03
C SER A 32 -17.91 -13.51 -3.12
N TYR A 33 -17.49 -14.72 -3.49
CA TYR A 33 -18.38 -15.87 -3.63
C TYR A 33 -17.64 -17.18 -3.36
N SER A 34 -18.41 -18.26 -3.24
CA SER A 34 -17.88 -19.62 -3.16
C SER A 34 -18.37 -20.47 -4.32
N ILE A 35 -17.48 -21.28 -4.88
CA ILE A 35 -17.77 -22.27 -5.92
C ILE A 35 -16.98 -23.54 -5.63
N ASP A 36 -17.62 -24.70 -5.68
CA ASP A 36 -17.00 -26.01 -5.45
C ASP A 36 -16.14 -26.12 -4.17
N GLY A 37 -16.58 -25.46 -3.10
CA GLY A 37 -15.87 -25.42 -1.81
C GLY A 37 -14.68 -24.47 -1.76
N GLN A 38 -14.33 -23.79 -2.86
CA GLN A 38 -13.32 -22.75 -2.90
C GLN A 38 -13.95 -21.37 -2.67
N GLN A 39 -13.25 -20.52 -1.92
CA GLN A 39 -13.65 -19.13 -1.67
C GLN A 39 -12.87 -18.21 -2.61
N VAL A 40 -13.58 -17.40 -3.40
CA VAL A 40 -13.01 -16.34 -4.22
C VAL A 40 -13.32 -15.01 -3.53
N ASP A 41 -12.31 -14.45 -2.85
CA ASP A 41 -12.48 -13.23 -2.05
C ASP A 41 -12.03 -11.97 -2.77
N HIS A 42 -12.88 -11.48 -3.67
CA HIS A 42 -12.65 -10.22 -4.37
C HIS A 42 -12.67 -9.01 -3.43
N VAL A 43 -13.56 -9.00 -2.43
CA VAL A 43 -13.65 -7.89 -1.47
C VAL A 43 -12.41 -7.84 -0.57
N GLY A 44 -11.94 -8.98 -0.07
CA GLY A 44 -10.70 -9.07 0.71
C GLY A 44 -9.49 -8.61 -0.09
N TYR A 45 -9.41 -8.95 -1.38
CA TYR A 45 -8.35 -8.42 -2.25
C TYR A 45 -8.40 -6.89 -2.37
N ARG A 46 -9.57 -6.28 -2.56
CA ARG A 46 -9.69 -4.82 -2.59
C ARG A 46 -9.32 -4.19 -1.23
N GLN A 47 -9.72 -4.82 -0.13
CA GLN A 47 -9.39 -4.35 1.21
C GLN A 47 -7.89 -4.43 1.51
N SER A 48 -7.19 -5.48 1.04
CA SER A 48 -5.75 -5.60 1.23
C SER A 48 -4.98 -4.50 0.49
N LEU A 49 -5.39 -4.12 -0.72
CA LEU A 49 -4.80 -3.00 -1.45
C LEU A 49 -4.95 -1.66 -0.69
N TYR A 50 -6.13 -1.39 -0.10
CA TYR A 50 -6.31 -0.20 0.73
C TYR A 50 -5.47 -0.22 2.01
N ALA A 51 -5.33 -1.39 2.65
CA ALA A 51 -4.49 -1.55 3.83
C ALA A 51 -3.01 -1.32 3.49
N GLU A 52 -2.53 -1.90 2.39
CA GLU A 52 -1.17 -1.71 1.89
C GLU A 52 -0.91 -0.24 1.56
N LEU A 53 -1.82 0.44 0.86
CA LEU A 53 -1.67 1.86 0.55
C LEU A 53 -1.54 2.72 1.82
N ARG A 54 -2.30 2.40 2.88
CA ARG A 54 -2.21 3.09 4.16
C ARG A 54 -0.85 2.89 4.80
N GLU A 55 -0.35 1.65 4.80
CA GLU A 55 0.96 1.32 5.38
C GLU A 55 2.11 1.98 4.61
N LEU A 56 2.07 1.96 3.27
CA LEU A 56 3.05 2.66 2.44
C LEU A 56 3.08 4.16 2.72
N ASN A 57 1.90 4.80 2.85
CA ASN A 57 1.84 6.22 3.20
C ASN A 57 2.43 6.49 4.59
N HIS A 58 2.19 5.60 5.56
CA HIS A 58 2.79 5.69 6.88
C HIS A 58 4.32 5.62 6.81
N GLN A 59 4.88 4.60 6.16
CA GLN A 59 6.33 4.43 6.04
C GLN A 59 6.97 5.60 5.31
N ILE A 60 6.40 6.04 4.19
CA ILE A 60 6.89 7.22 3.44
C ILE A 60 6.91 8.45 4.35
N SER A 61 5.88 8.65 5.17
CA SER A 61 5.85 9.78 6.11
C SER A 61 7.01 9.73 7.11
N LEU A 62 7.38 8.55 7.62
CA LEU A 62 8.50 8.38 8.56
C LEU A 62 9.84 8.77 7.93
N PHE A 63 10.05 8.45 6.64
CA PHE A 63 11.25 8.84 5.90
C PHE A 63 11.30 10.33 5.53
N GLN A 64 10.15 11.01 5.53
CA GLN A 64 10.03 12.43 5.18
C GLN A 64 10.03 13.35 6.41
N GLN A 65 9.90 12.80 7.62
CA GLN A 65 10.05 13.59 8.84
C GLN A 65 11.50 14.11 8.93
N PRO A 66 11.70 15.39 9.30
CA PRO A 66 13.03 15.87 9.62
C PRO A 66 13.52 15.05 10.81
N HIS A 67 14.54 14.23 10.59
CA HIS A 67 15.25 13.62 11.70
C HIS A 67 15.81 14.78 12.54
N GLU A 68 15.35 14.90 13.79
CA GLU A 68 16.10 15.62 14.80
C GLU A 68 17.43 14.88 14.95
N CYS A 69 18.44 15.29 14.16
CA CYS A 69 19.82 14.97 14.46
C CYS A 69 20.07 15.59 15.83
N GLN A 70 20.03 14.75 16.87
CA GLN A 70 20.57 15.10 18.17
C GLN A 70 22.03 15.45 17.95
N ASP A 71 22.31 16.73 17.78
CA ASP A 71 23.63 17.29 17.97
C ASP A 71 23.98 17.04 19.44
N GLN A 72 24.73 15.97 19.69
CA GLN A 72 25.41 15.79 20.97
C GLN A 72 26.49 16.86 21.04
N GLY A 73 26.07 18.08 21.34
CA GLY A 73 26.95 19.17 21.72
C GLY A 73 27.72 18.74 22.96
N THR A 74 28.95 18.29 22.76
CA THR A 74 29.97 18.18 23.81
C THR A 74 30.17 19.57 24.41
N THR A 75 29.84 19.70 25.70
CA THR A 75 30.38 20.77 26.56
C THR A 75 31.19 20.12 27.67
#